data_AF-A0A1C2D939-F1
#
_entry.id   AF-A0A1C2D939-F1
#
_cell.length_a   1.000
_cell.length_b   1.000
_cell.length_c   1.000
_cell.angle_alpha   90.00
_cell.angle_beta   90.00
_cell.angle_gamma   90.00
#
_symmetry.space_group_name_H-M   'P 1'
#
loop_
_entity.id
_entity.type
_entity.pdbx_description
1 polymer ?
#
loop_
_entity_poly.entity_id
_entity_poly.type
_entity_poly.pdbx_seq_one_letter_code
_entity_poly.pdbx_strand_id
1 'polypeptide(L)'
;MRLYVVSDLHNEFHLFHPPALDPAVDLVILGGDIDKKARGVKWANETFSCQVAYVCGNHEFYDGHIDRTLQKMRDAAEPHVHVLENDLVILNDIRILGTTGWTDFSSTGSQVAATAMAWERMNDFNYIRIDAGYRRLRPADLIVRNHMARAWLAQELAKPFQGKTIVVTHHSPSSAVVGGKHEGNLNAAYTNDWPELIQEADLWIFGHTHEFVDVELAGCRVVSNPRGYPNESTGFDPFFEIEI
;
A
#
# COMPACT_ATOMS: atom_id res chain seq x y z
N MET A 1 15.01 1.62 15.35
CA MET A 1 14.17 0.45 15.04
C MET A 1 14.58 -0.07 13.67
N ARG A 2 14.64 -1.39 13.48
CA ARG A 2 14.96 -1.99 12.17
C ARG A 2 13.71 -2.57 11.51
N LEU A 3 13.44 -2.13 10.29
CA LEU A 3 12.26 -2.46 9.52
C LEU A 3 12.62 -3.40 8.37
N TYR A 4 11.82 -4.45 8.17
CA TYR A 4 11.84 -5.24 6.93
C TYR A 4 10.66 -4.81 6.06
N VAL A 5 10.92 -4.34 4.84
CA VAL A 5 9.89 -3.72 3.97
C VAL A 5 9.75 -4.50 2.68
N VAL A 6 8.54 -4.98 2.40
CA VAL A 6 8.20 -5.67 1.15
C VAL A 6 6.78 -5.36 0.70
N SER A 7 6.54 -5.37 -0.61
CA SER A 7 5.21 -5.24 -1.21
C SER A 7 5.09 -6.08 -2.48
N ASP A 8 3.88 -6.18 -3.03
CA ASP A 8 3.62 -6.79 -4.34
C ASP A 8 4.20 -8.21 -4.44
N LEU A 9 4.10 -8.97 -3.34
CA LEU A 9 4.66 -10.33 -3.25
C LEU A 9 3.92 -11.30 -4.16
N HIS A 10 2.64 -11.04 -4.43
CA HIS A 10 1.80 -11.76 -5.37
C HIS A 10 1.84 -13.29 -5.14
N ASN A 11 1.67 -13.70 -3.87
CA ASN A 11 1.74 -15.10 -3.46
C ASN A 11 0.71 -15.99 -4.20
N GLU A 12 -0.35 -15.40 -4.75
CA GLU A 12 -1.32 -16.10 -5.59
C GLU A 12 -0.75 -16.62 -6.92
N PHE A 13 0.37 -16.06 -7.39
CA PHE A 13 1.06 -16.50 -8.60
C PHE A 13 2.31 -17.33 -8.26
N HIS A 14 3.10 -16.89 -7.28
CA HIS A 14 4.29 -17.59 -6.84
C HIS A 14 4.60 -17.28 -5.38
N LEU A 15 4.49 -18.28 -4.50
CA LEU A 15 4.68 -18.08 -3.06
C LEU A 15 6.07 -17.50 -2.76
N PHE A 16 6.11 -16.44 -1.96
CA PHE A 16 7.34 -15.87 -1.42
C PHE A 16 7.73 -16.59 -0.14
N HIS A 17 8.99 -16.98 -0.06
CA HIS A 17 9.63 -17.46 1.15
C HIS A 17 10.67 -16.41 1.55
N PRO A 18 10.42 -15.60 2.59
CA PRO A 18 11.38 -14.60 3.01
C PRO A 18 12.67 -15.29 3.47
N PRO A 19 13.82 -14.61 3.34
CA PRO A 19 15.03 -15.08 3.99
C PRO A 19 14.84 -15.12 5.51
N ALA A 20 15.73 -15.84 6.20
CA ALA A 20 15.78 -15.75 7.65
C ALA A 20 16.05 -14.29 8.05
N LEU A 21 15.07 -13.65 8.68
CA LEU A 21 15.21 -12.27 9.13
C LEU A 21 16.27 -12.19 10.24
N ASP A 22 17.01 -11.08 10.25
CA ASP A 22 17.89 -10.77 11.37
C ASP A 22 17.04 -10.68 12.66
N PRO A 23 17.45 -11.31 13.78
CA PRO A 23 16.76 -11.17 15.06
C PRO A 23 16.60 -9.72 15.54
N ALA A 24 17.37 -8.78 14.99
CA ALA A 24 17.25 -7.35 15.24
C ALA A 24 16.10 -6.67 14.46
N VAL A 25 15.42 -7.35 13.53
CA VAL A 25 14.24 -6.79 12.84
C VAL A 25 13.08 -6.70 13.84
N ASP A 26 12.69 -5.46 14.15
CA ASP A 26 11.65 -5.16 15.12
C ASP A 26 10.24 -5.24 14.51
N LEU A 27 10.13 -4.91 13.21
CA LEU A 27 8.87 -4.69 12.53
C LEU A 27 8.96 -5.05 11.04
N VAL A 28 7.97 -5.77 10.54
CA VAL A 28 7.75 -6.00 9.11
C VAL A 28 6.67 -5.06 8.60
N ILE A 29 6.90 -4.43 7.44
CA ILE A 29 5.90 -3.61 6.73
C ILE A 29 5.55 -4.30 5.42
N LEU A 30 4.27 -4.66 5.28
CA LEU A 30 3.68 -5.26 4.10
C LEU A 30 2.86 -4.21 3.33
N GLY A 31 3.43 -3.70 2.24
CA GLY A 31 2.90 -2.57 1.45
C GLY A 31 1.84 -2.92 0.40
N GLY A 32 0.99 -3.91 0.67
CA GLY A 32 -0.07 -4.35 -0.24
C GLY A 32 0.34 -5.37 -1.31
N ASP A 33 -0.67 -5.95 -1.96
CA ASP A 33 -0.54 -7.00 -2.97
C ASP A 33 0.29 -8.21 -2.51
N ILE A 34 0.05 -8.64 -1.26
CA ILE A 34 0.71 -9.80 -0.68
C ILE A 34 0.07 -11.09 -1.17
N ASP A 35 -1.26 -11.17 -1.06
CA ASP A 35 -2.09 -12.23 -1.61
C ASP A 35 -3.56 -11.78 -1.64
N LYS A 36 -4.39 -12.43 -2.46
CA LYS A 36 -5.84 -12.22 -2.49
C LYS A 36 -6.51 -12.54 -1.17
N LYS A 37 -7.46 -11.67 -0.79
CA LYS A 37 -8.35 -11.80 0.37
C LYS A 37 -7.54 -11.96 1.67
N ALA A 38 -8.05 -12.70 2.63
CA ALA A 38 -7.35 -12.97 3.89
C ALA A 38 -6.17 -13.95 3.78
N ARG A 39 -5.75 -14.37 2.57
CA ARG A 39 -4.61 -15.30 2.44
C ARG A 39 -3.29 -14.64 2.81
N GLY A 40 -3.11 -13.36 2.48
CA GLY A 40 -1.89 -12.61 2.81
C GLY A 40 -1.73 -12.43 4.32
N VAL A 41 -2.82 -12.13 5.02
CA VAL A 41 -2.83 -12.05 6.50
C VAL A 41 -2.50 -13.40 7.14
N LYS A 42 -3.11 -14.50 6.66
CA LYS A 42 -2.81 -15.84 7.18
C LYS A 42 -1.35 -16.22 6.95
N TRP A 43 -0.83 -15.92 5.77
CA TRP A 43 0.58 -16.11 5.47
C TRP A 43 1.47 -15.27 6.42
N ALA A 44 1.12 -14.01 6.68
CA ALA A 44 1.87 -13.15 7.60
C ALA A 44 1.87 -13.70 9.04
N ASN A 45 0.72 -14.17 9.54
CA ASN A 45 0.58 -14.80 10.86
C ASN A 45 1.52 -16.00 11.05
N GLU A 46 1.74 -16.78 9.98
CA GLU A 46 2.57 -17.99 10.01
C GLU A 46 4.05 -17.69 9.75
N THR A 47 4.33 -16.64 8.97
CA THR A 47 5.68 -16.33 8.46
C THR A 47 6.50 -15.50 9.43
N PHE A 48 5.86 -14.61 10.20
CA PHE A 48 6.54 -13.67 11.08
C PHE A 48 6.13 -13.86 12.53
N SER A 49 7.07 -13.65 13.44
CA SER A 49 6.83 -13.65 14.90
C SER A 49 6.99 -12.28 15.55
N CYS A 50 7.57 -11.31 14.82
CA CYS A 50 7.68 -9.91 15.24
C CYS A 50 6.41 -9.13 14.87
N GLN A 51 6.37 -7.82 15.14
CA GLN A 51 5.22 -7.00 14.76
C GLN A 51 5.15 -6.87 13.24
N VAL A 52 3.93 -6.85 12.68
CA VAL A 52 3.68 -6.67 11.25
C VAL A 52 2.66 -5.55 11.05
N ALA A 53 3.00 -4.53 10.28
CA ALA A 53 2.04 -3.56 9.75
C ALA A 53 1.65 -3.96 8.32
N TYR A 54 0.36 -4.19 8.09
CA TYR A 54 -0.17 -4.67 6.82
C TYR A 54 -1.11 -3.63 6.23
N VAL A 55 -0.80 -3.13 5.04
CA VAL A 55 -1.73 -2.34 4.21
C VAL A 55 -2.20 -3.21 3.05
N CYS A 56 -3.49 -3.13 2.70
CA CYS A 56 -4.02 -3.84 1.54
C CYS A 56 -3.61 -3.13 0.25
N GLY A 57 -3.27 -3.89 -0.79
CA GLY A 57 -3.28 -3.43 -2.16
C GLY A 57 -4.61 -3.74 -2.84
N ASN A 58 -4.64 -3.67 -4.17
CA ASN A 58 -5.85 -3.96 -4.93
C ASN A 58 -6.11 -5.47 -5.06
N HIS A 59 -5.06 -6.30 -5.08
CA HIS A 59 -5.18 -7.75 -5.23
C HIS A 59 -5.82 -8.42 -4.01
N GLU A 60 -5.65 -7.89 -2.80
CA GLU A 60 -6.39 -8.34 -1.62
C GLU A 60 -7.91 -8.36 -1.90
N PHE A 61 -8.43 -7.42 -2.68
CA PHE A 61 -9.86 -7.28 -2.95
C PHE A 61 -10.35 -8.06 -4.17
N TYR A 62 -9.47 -8.63 -4.99
CA TYR A 62 -9.85 -9.41 -6.16
C TYR A 62 -10.72 -10.62 -5.81
N ASP A 63 -11.75 -10.85 -6.63
CA ASP A 63 -12.81 -11.85 -6.41
C ASP A 63 -13.54 -11.68 -5.06
N GLY A 64 -13.48 -10.47 -4.48
CA GLY A 64 -13.94 -10.14 -3.16
C GLY A 64 -14.82 -8.90 -3.14
N HIS A 65 -15.18 -8.47 -1.93
CA HIS A 65 -15.92 -7.23 -1.71
C HIS A 65 -15.05 -6.29 -0.88
N ILE A 66 -14.89 -5.05 -1.33
CA ILE A 66 -13.93 -4.10 -0.76
C ILE A 66 -14.03 -3.96 0.78
N ASP A 67 -15.22 -3.77 1.35
CA ASP A 67 -15.37 -3.67 2.81
C ASP A 67 -15.36 -5.03 3.54
N ARG A 68 -16.11 -6.01 3.01
CA ARG A 68 -16.26 -7.32 3.69
C ARG A 68 -14.96 -8.13 3.67
N THR A 69 -14.14 -7.96 2.64
CA THR A 69 -12.83 -8.59 2.55
C THR A 69 -11.90 -7.99 3.61
N LEU A 70 -11.84 -6.66 3.72
CA LEU A 70 -11.06 -5.99 4.77
C LEU A 70 -11.47 -6.45 6.17
N GLN A 71 -12.78 -6.54 6.44
CA GLN A 71 -13.25 -7.06 7.73
C GLN A 71 -12.75 -8.49 7.99
N LYS A 72 -12.87 -9.38 7.01
CA LYS A 72 -12.38 -10.77 7.13
C LYS A 72 -10.86 -10.85 7.29
N MET A 73 -10.12 -9.90 6.73
CA MET A 73 -8.67 -9.80 6.91
C MET A 73 -8.35 -9.42 8.36
N ARG A 74 -9.02 -8.40 8.91
CA ARG A 74 -8.89 -8.02 10.32
C ARG A 74 -9.27 -9.16 11.27
N ASP A 75 -10.37 -9.85 10.99
CA ASP A 75 -10.83 -11.00 11.79
C ASP A 75 -9.85 -12.19 11.77
N ALA A 76 -9.02 -12.29 10.72
CA ALA A 76 -8.03 -13.36 10.56
C ALA A 76 -6.65 -13.00 11.10
N ALA A 77 -6.41 -11.75 11.49
CA ALA A 77 -5.11 -11.29 11.95
C ALA A 77 -4.82 -11.76 13.38
N GLU A 78 -3.62 -12.31 13.60
CA GLU A 78 -3.13 -12.60 14.95
C GLU A 78 -2.71 -11.30 15.66
N PRO A 79 -2.56 -11.28 17.01
CA PRO A 79 -2.29 -10.04 17.76
C PRO A 79 -1.05 -9.23 17.37
N HIS A 80 -0.11 -9.83 16.64
CA HIS A 80 1.11 -9.17 16.16
C HIS A 80 0.98 -8.63 14.72
N VAL A 81 -0.13 -8.89 14.03
CA VAL A 81 -0.40 -8.44 12.66
C VAL A 81 -1.48 -7.36 12.67
N HIS A 82 -1.10 -6.15 12.27
CA HIS A 82 -1.97 -4.96 12.28
C HIS A 82 -2.42 -4.64 10.85
N VAL A 83 -3.66 -4.98 10.50
CA VAL A 83 -4.24 -4.67 9.17
C VAL A 83 -4.84 -3.27 9.16
N LEU A 84 -4.14 -2.33 8.54
CA LEU A 84 -4.43 -0.90 8.55
C LEU A 84 -5.19 -0.46 7.28
N GLU A 85 -6.25 0.33 7.49
CA GLU A 85 -6.98 1.03 6.42
C GLU A 85 -7.64 2.26 7.04
N ASN A 86 -7.06 3.44 6.76
CA ASN A 86 -7.32 4.69 7.48
C ASN A 86 -7.24 4.49 9.00
N ASP A 87 -6.19 3.78 9.41
CA ASP A 87 -5.94 3.41 10.80
C ASP A 87 -4.45 3.48 11.12
N LEU A 88 -4.13 3.52 12.40
CA LEU A 88 -2.76 3.62 12.87
C LEU A 88 -2.43 2.62 13.96
N VAL A 89 -1.15 2.31 14.06
CA VAL A 89 -0.58 1.60 15.21
C VAL A 89 0.64 2.38 15.71
N ILE A 90 0.83 2.39 17.02
CA ILE A 90 2.02 2.96 17.66
C ILE A 90 2.81 1.80 18.26
N LEU A 91 4.05 1.64 17.82
CA LEU A 91 4.98 0.64 18.31
C LEU A 91 6.22 1.38 18.82
N ASN A 92 6.43 1.37 20.12
CA ASN A 92 7.44 2.18 20.80
C ASN A 92 7.28 3.68 20.48
N ASP A 93 8.31 4.32 19.93
CA ASP A 93 8.36 5.72 19.51
C ASP A 93 8.05 5.90 18.01
N ILE A 94 7.37 4.94 17.38
CA ILE A 94 7.02 4.97 15.97
C ILE A 94 5.52 4.91 15.79
N ARG A 95 4.98 5.90 15.08
CA ARG A 95 3.58 5.96 14.64
C ARG A 95 3.50 5.55 13.18
N ILE A 96 2.73 4.50 12.90
CA ILE A 96 2.51 3.99 11.54
C ILE A 96 1.08 4.33 11.13
N LEU A 97 0.93 5.10 10.06
CA LEU A 97 -0.35 5.43 9.45
C LEU A 97 -0.54 4.58 8.19
N GLY A 98 -1.60 3.79 8.10
CA GLY A 98 -1.81 2.87 6.98
C GLY A 98 -3.13 3.06 6.26
N THR A 99 -3.09 3.10 4.93
CA THR A 99 -4.27 3.14 4.05
C THR A 99 -3.91 2.61 2.66
N THR A 100 -4.80 1.88 1.97
CA THR A 100 -4.50 1.43 0.60
C THR A 100 -4.12 2.59 -0.33
N GLY A 101 -4.67 3.78 -0.06
CA GLY A 101 -4.31 4.99 -0.79
C GLY A 101 -4.77 5.00 -2.24
N TRP A 102 -5.88 4.31 -2.58
CA TRP A 102 -6.55 4.34 -3.88
C TRP A 102 -6.52 5.73 -4.52
N THR A 103 -6.45 5.83 -5.85
CA THR A 103 -6.32 7.13 -6.53
C THR A 103 -7.67 7.80 -6.83
N ASP A 104 -7.62 9.12 -7.03
CA ASP A 104 -8.73 9.92 -7.58
C ASP A 104 -8.60 10.18 -9.09
N PHE A 105 -7.56 9.63 -9.73
CA PHE A 105 -7.23 9.80 -11.14
C PHE A 105 -6.86 11.24 -11.56
N SER A 106 -6.54 12.15 -10.64
CA SER A 106 -6.27 13.56 -10.97
C SER A 106 -4.81 13.86 -11.36
N SER A 107 -3.87 12.97 -11.07
CA SER A 107 -2.41 13.25 -11.10
C SER A 107 -1.79 13.45 -12.49
N THR A 108 -2.50 13.19 -13.59
CA THR A 108 -2.00 13.39 -14.97
C THR A 108 -2.62 14.57 -15.71
N GLY A 109 -3.33 15.47 -15.00
CA GLY A 109 -3.88 16.72 -15.55
C GLY A 109 -5.20 16.59 -16.32
N SER A 110 -5.65 15.36 -16.65
CA SER A 110 -6.99 15.11 -17.21
C SER A 110 -7.69 13.95 -16.49
N GLN A 111 -8.36 14.28 -15.39
CA GLN A 111 -9.08 13.29 -14.57
C GLN A 111 -10.15 12.53 -15.37
N VAL A 112 -10.83 13.19 -16.31
CA VAL A 112 -11.84 12.54 -17.17
C VAL A 112 -11.22 11.46 -18.04
N ALA A 113 -10.11 11.76 -18.72
CA ALA A 113 -9.43 10.79 -19.57
C ALA A 113 -8.82 9.66 -18.75
N ALA A 114 -8.18 9.99 -17.63
CA ALA A 114 -7.61 9.00 -16.71
C ALA A 114 -8.67 8.04 -16.16
N THR A 115 -9.81 8.58 -15.70
CA THR A 115 -10.94 7.79 -15.20
C THR A 115 -11.49 6.84 -16.26
N ALA A 116 -11.65 7.31 -17.50
CA ALA A 116 -12.14 6.48 -18.60
C ALA A 116 -11.16 5.34 -18.93
N MET A 117 -9.86 5.65 -19.04
CA MET A 117 -8.83 4.65 -19.30
C MET A 117 -8.69 3.64 -18.15
N ALA A 118 -8.74 4.10 -16.90
CA ALA A 118 -8.69 3.24 -15.73
C ALA A 118 -9.89 2.27 -15.71
N TRP A 119 -11.11 2.77 -15.96
CA TRP A 119 -12.29 1.93 -16.03
C TRP A 119 -12.17 0.84 -17.10
N GLU A 120 -11.66 1.19 -18.28
CA GLU A 120 -11.49 0.22 -19.37
C GLU A 120 -10.39 -0.81 -19.07
N ARG A 121 -9.28 -0.40 -18.47
CA ARG A 121 -8.04 -1.19 -18.43
C ARG A 121 -7.73 -1.84 -17.09
N MET A 122 -8.25 -1.33 -15.98
CA MET A 122 -7.88 -1.82 -14.65
C MET A 122 -8.77 -2.98 -14.19
N ASN A 123 -8.10 -4.04 -13.75
CA ASN A 123 -8.74 -5.28 -13.30
C ASN A 123 -9.59 -5.08 -12.04
N ASP A 124 -9.29 -4.05 -11.24
CA ASP A 124 -10.06 -3.62 -10.07
C ASP A 124 -11.57 -3.56 -10.36
N PHE A 125 -11.94 -2.93 -11.48
CA PHE A 125 -13.35 -2.73 -11.86
C PHE A 125 -14.03 -4.00 -12.40
N ASN A 126 -13.25 -5.04 -12.70
CA ASN A 126 -13.77 -6.34 -13.13
C ASN A 126 -13.92 -7.32 -11.96
N TYR A 127 -12.96 -7.33 -11.03
CA TYR A 127 -12.84 -8.35 -9.99
C TYR A 127 -13.31 -7.90 -8.60
N ILE A 128 -13.37 -6.59 -8.32
CA ILE A 128 -13.78 -6.08 -7.00
C ILE A 128 -15.28 -5.80 -6.98
N ARG A 129 -15.93 -6.11 -5.86
CA ARG A 129 -17.33 -5.82 -5.57
C ARG A 129 -17.48 -4.78 -4.46
N ILE A 130 -18.58 -4.05 -4.48
CA ILE A 130 -18.92 -3.04 -3.47
C ILE A 130 -20.44 -2.99 -3.26
N ASP A 131 -20.85 -2.32 -2.19
CA ASP A 131 -22.21 -2.08 -1.73
C ASP A 131 -22.98 -3.36 -1.35
N ALA A 132 -24.12 -3.16 -0.68
CA ALA A 132 -25.01 -4.26 -0.29
C ALA A 132 -25.44 -5.14 -1.48
N GLY A 133 -25.54 -4.55 -2.68
CA GLY A 133 -25.93 -5.25 -3.91
C GLY A 133 -24.80 -6.02 -4.61
N TYR A 134 -23.56 -6.02 -4.07
CA TYR A 134 -22.41 -6.69 -4.70
C TYR A 134 -22.22 -6.31 -6.18
N ARG A 135 -22.40 -5.02 -6.51
CA ARG A 135 -22.14 -4.54 -7.85
C ARG A 135 -20.62 -4.47 -8.08
N ARG A 136 -20.22 -4.33 -9.35
CA ARG A 136 -18.83 -4.01 -9.69
C ARG A 136 -18.44 -2.66 -9.08
N LEU A 137 -17.19 -2.60 -8.60
CA LEU A 137 -16.54 -1.35 -8.23
C LEU A 137 -16.54 -0.39 -9.43
N ARG A 138 -16.69 0.91 -9.18
CA ARG A 138 -16.62 1.97 -10.18
C ARG A 138 -15.56 3.00 -9.78
N PRO A 139 -14.97 3.74 -10.74
CA PRO A 139 -13.99 4.77 -10.41
C PRO A 139 -14.47 5.80 -9.37
N ALA A 140 -15.75 6.20 -9.43
CA ALA A 140 -16.33 7.12 -8.45
C ALA A 140 -16.26 6.61 -7.01
N ASP A 141 -16.30 5.29 -6.80
CA ASP A 141 -16.16 4.69 -5.47
C ASP A 141 -14.73 4.85 -4.94
N LEU A 142 -13.73 4.71 -5.82
CA LEU A 142 -12.32 4.89 -5.48
C LEU A 142 -11.98 6.36 -5.25
N ILE A 143 -12.53 7.29 -6.03
CA ILE A 143 -12.38 8.74 -5.80
C ILE A 143 -12.88 9.12 -4.39
N VAL A 144 -14.03 8.60 -3.97
CA VAL A 144 -14.55 8.87 -2.61
C VAL A 144 -13.59 8.32 -1.54
N ARG A 145 -13.07 7.09 -1.73
CA ARG A 145 -12.11 6.48 -0.80
C ARG A 145 -10.79 7.24 -0.75
N ASN A 146 -10.28 7.69 -1.89
CA ASN A 146 -9.09 8.52 -1.99
C ASN A 146 -9.23 9.78 -1.13
N HIS A 147 -10.33 10.52 -1.31
CA HIS A 147 -10.55 11.76 -0.58
C HIS A 147 -10.66 11.51 0.94
N MET A 148 -11.30 10.41 1.35
CA MET A 148 -11.36 10.00 2.75
C MET A 148 -9.96 9.69 3.30
N ALA A 149 -9.15 8.92 2.56
CA ALA A 149 -7.79 8.57 2.96
C ALA A 149 -6.89 9.79 3.07
N ARG A 150 -6.91 10.68 2.06
CA ARG A 150 -6.15 11.93 2.06
C ARG A 150 -6.53 12.83 3.23
N ALA A 151 -7.83 12.99 3.49
CA ALA A 151 -8.31 13.81 4.61
C ALA A 151 -7.92 13.22 5.97
N TRP A 152 -8.03 11.90 6.13
CA TRP A 152 -7.61 11.19 7.33
C TRP A 152 -6.10 11.31 7.56
N LEU A 153 -5.26 11.07 6.54
CA LEU A 153 -3.82 11.24 6.62
C LEU A 153 -3.44 12.67 7.01
N ALA A 154 -4.03 13.68 6.37
CA ALA A 154 -3.80 15.09 6.70
C ALA A 154 -4.12 15.37 8.18
N GLN A 155 -5.23 14.83 8.69
CA GLN A 155 -5.64 14.99 10.08
C GLN A 155 -4.66 14.31 11.05
N GLU A 156 -4.21 13.08 10.76
CA GLU A 156 -3.30 12.35 11.64
C GLU A 156 -1.88 12.93 11.63
N LEU A 157 -1.37 13.30 10.45
CA LEU A 157 -0.05 13.92 10.29
C LEU A 157 0.04 15.26 11.03
N ALA A 158 -1.03 16.06 11.03
CA ALA A 158 -1.08 17.32 11.75
C ALA A 158 -1.06 17.17 13.30
N LYS A 159 -1.30 15.96 13.84
CA LYS A 159 -1.22 15.72 15.28
C LYS A 159 0.24 15.59 15.70
N PRO A 160 0.70 16.37 16.71
CA PRO A 160 2.04 16.24 17.25
C PRO A 160 2.31 14.81 17.75
N PHE A 161 3.50 14.29 17.47
CA PHE A 161 3.95 12.99 17.95
C PHE A 161 5.42 13.08 18.37
N GLN A 162 5.73 12.61 19.58
CA GLN A 162 7.11 12.52 20.06
C GLN A 162 7.71 11.20 19.59
N GLY A 163 8.29 11.21 18.39
CA GLY A 163 8.80 10.01 17.72
C GLY A 163 8.85 10.18 16.20
N LYS A 164 8.98 9.06 15.49
CA LYS A 164 8.96 9.01 14.02
C LYS A 164 7.56 8.66 13.49
N THR A 165 7.13 9.34 12.42
CA THR A 165 5.89 9.00 11.72
C THR A 165 6.18 8.36 10.37
N ILE A 166 5.69 7.12 10.21
CA ILE A 166 5.74 6.36 8.97
C ILE A 166 4.35 6.38 8.34
N VAL A 167 4.28 6.64 7.04
CA VAL A 167 3.07 6.44 6.25
C VAL A 167 3.27 5.24 5.35
N VAL A 168 2.28 4.35 5.31
CA VAL A 168 2.26 3.18 4.42
C VAL A 168 1.03 3.29 3.53
N THR A 169 1.27 3.36 2.23
CA THR A 169 0.23 3.23 1.21
C THR A 169 0.51 2.06 0.29
N HIS A 170 -0.47 1.63 -0.51
CA HIS A 170 -0.17 0.72 -1.61
C HIS A 170 0.11 1.52 -2.89
N HIS A 171 -0.82 2.41 -3.26
CA HIS A 171 -0.61 3.29 -4.41
C HIS A 171 0.42 4.38 -4.07
N SER A 172 1.12 4.84 -5.10
CA SER A 172 2.17 5.83 -4.95
C SER A 172 1.63 7.19 -4.48
N PRO A 173 2.34 7.92 -3.60
CA PRO A 173 1.92 9.25 -3.16
C PRO A 173 2.28 10.37 -4.15
N SER A 174 3.14 10.08 -5.14
CA SER A 174 3.65 11.08 -6.08
C SER A 174 4.04 10.48 -7.42
N SER A 175 3.66 11.15 -8.50
CA SER A 175 4.04 10.78 -9.87
C SER A 175 5.56 10.78 -10.11
N ALA A 176 6.35 11.42 -9.24
CA ALA A 176 7.80 11.43 -9.31
C ALA A 176 8.46 10.05 -9.08
N VAL A 177 7.74 9.08 -8.50
CA VAL A 177 8.28 7.78 -8.08
C VAL A 177 7.54 6.56 -8.68
N VAL A 178 6.84 6.76 -9.80
CA VAL A 178 6.01 5.72 -10.46
C VAL A 178 6.75 4.98 -11.57
N GLY A 179 7.95 5.44 -11.92
CA GLY A 179 8.71 4.86 -13.02
C GLY A 179 8.17 5.23 -14.41
N GLY A 180 8.88 4.78 -15.44
CA GLY A 180 8.55 5.06 -16.84
C GLY A 180 7.65 4.02 -17.52
N LYS A 181 7.21 2.97 -16.81
CA LYS A 181 6.46 1.83 -17.40
C LYS A 181 5.07 2.19 -17.89
N HIS A 182 4.50 3.29 -17.40
CA HIS A 182 3.13 3.69 -17.67
C HIS A 182 3.15 5.01 -18.46
N GLU A 183 2.42 5.06 -19.58
CA GLU A 183 2.33 6.25 -20.44
C GLU A 183 0.94 6.89 -20.41
N GLY A 184 0.93 8.22 -20.47
CA GLY A 184 -0.29 9.01 -20.64
C GLY A 184 -1.16 9.07 -19.38
N ASN A 185 -2.47 9.26 -19.58
CA ASN A 185 -3.39 9.50 -18.47
C ASN A 185 -3.64 8.29 -17.57
N LEU A 186 -3.25 7.09 -18.00
CA LEU A 186 -3.41 5.88 -17.18
C LEU A 186 -2.51 5.91 -15.93
N ASN A 187 -1.43 6.69 -15.92
CA ASN A 187 -0.56 6.81 -14.74
C ASN A 187 -1.32 7.25 -13.50
N ALA A 188 -2.41 8.02 -13.66
CA ALA A 188 -3.23 8.44 -12.53
C ALA A 188 -4.03 7.30 -11.86
N ALA A 189 -4.05 6.09 -12.44
CA ALA A 189 -4.54 4.90 -11.77
C ALA A 189 -3.53 4.34 -10.75
N TYR A 190 -2.24 4.68 -10.86
CA TYR A 190 -1.17 4.12 -10.03
C TYR A 190 -0.66 5.10 -8.97
N THR A 191 -0.92 6.39 -9.13
CA THR A 191 -0.35 7.44 -8.27
C THR A 191 -1.31 8.56 -7.92
N ASN A 192 -1.09 9.06 -6.71
CA ASN A 192 -1.62 10.30 -6.19
C ASN A 192 -0.66 11.47 -6.44
N ASP A 193 -1.10 12.66 -6.02
CA ASP A 193 -0.32 13.89 -5.96
C ASP A 193 -0.49 14.52 -4.57
N TRP A 194 0.28 14.02 -3.59
CA TRP A 194 0.17 14.42 -2.17
C TRP A 194 1.46 15.05 -1.60
N PRO A 195 2.09 16.04 -2.27
CA PRO A 195 3.35 16.61 -1.82
C PRO A 195 3.27 17.21 -0.40
N GLU A 196 2.13 17.81 -0.03
CA GLU A 196 1.95 18.38 1.31
C GLU A 196 1.76 17.33 2.42
N LEU A 197 1.43 16.08 2.07
CA LEU A 197 1.39 14.99 3.06
C LEU A 197 2.77 14.35 3.21
N ILE A 198 3.51 14.23 2.10
CA ILE A 198 4.86 13.65 2.10
C ILE A 198 5.77 14.44 3.04
N GLN A 199 5.76 15.77 2.97
CA GLN A 199 6.62 16.63 3.80
C GLN A 199 6.39 16.49 5.33
N GLU A 200 5.25 15.92 5.75
CA GLU A 200 4.89 15.78 7.18
C GLU A 200 5.25 14.40 7.76
N ALA A 201 5.76 13.49 6.93
CA ALA A 201 6.17 12.15 7.33
C ALA A 201 7.70 12.00 7.33
N ASP A 202 8.24 11.18 8.24
CA ASP A 202 9.68 10.86 8.23
C ASP A 202 10.01 9.81 7.16
N LEU A 203 9.10 8.86 6.94
CA LEU A 203 9.23 7.76 5.98
C LEU A 203 7.87 7.46 5.33
N TRP A 204 7.85 7.36 4.01
CA TRP A 204 6.70 6.92 3.24
C TRP A 204 7.02 5.62 2.50
N ILE A 205 6.27 4.56 2.75
CA ILE A 205 6.40 3.28 2.09
C ILE A 205 5.21 3.07 1.16
N PHE A 206 5.48 2.64 -0.08
CA PHE A 206 4.46 2.30 -1.07
C PHE A 206 4.81 1.05 -1.88
N GLY A 207 3.90 0.62 -2.76
CA GLY A 207 4.05 -0.52 -3.67
C GLY A 207 3.44 -0.22 -5.05
N HIS A 208 2.75 -1.19 -5.65
CA HIS A 208 1.89 -1.10 -6.84
C HIS A 208 2.58 -0.76 -8.18
N THR A 209 3.62 0.06 -8.16
CA THR A 209 4.31 0.56 -9.36
C THR A 209 5.29 -0.45 -9.96
N HIS A 210 5.60 -1.51 -9.20
CA HIS A 210 6.56 -2.56 -9.58
C HIS A 210 7.93 -2.00 -9.97
N GLU A 211 8.35 -0.98 -9.21
CA GLU A 211 9.67 -0.36 -9.31
C GLU A 211 10.23 -0.10 -7.91
N PHE A 212 11.44 -0.59 -7.66
CA PHE A 212 12.18 -0.29 -6.46
C PHE A 212 12.52 1.20 -6.41
N VAL A 213 12.21 1.84 -5.30
CA VAL A 213 12.45 3.26 -5.06
C VAL A 213 13.03 3.42 -3.66
N ASP A 214 14.06 4.24 -3.53
CA ASP A 214 14.57 4.74 -2.24
C ASP A 214 15.16 6.13 -2.47
N VAL A 215 14.35 7.16 -2.24
CA VAL A 215 14.68 8.56 -2.53
C VAL A 215 14.24 9.47 -1.41
N GLU A 216 14.75 10.70 -1.38
CA GLU A 216 14.25 11.75 -0.49
C GLU A 216 13.36 12.73 -1.28
N LEU A 217 12.13 12.96 -0.80
CA LEU A 217 11.20 13.95 -1.33
C LEU A 217 10.75 14.87 -0.20
N ALA A 218 11.01 16.17 -0.33
CA ALA A 218 10.59 17.19 0.63
C ALA A 218 10.95 16.88 2.10
N GLY A 219 12.11 16.26 2.34
CA GLY A 219 12.58 15.87 3.68
C GLY A 219 12.04 14.53 4.20
N CYS A 220 11.19 13.84 3.43
CA CYS A 220 10.69 12.50 3.71
C CYS A 220 11.48 11.46 2.89
N ARG A 221 11.89 10.36 3.53
CA ARG A 221 12.40 9.21 2.77
C ARG A 221 11.22 8.46 2.17
N VAL A 222 11.21 8.27 0.85
CA VAL A 222 10.12 7.62 0.11
C VAL A 222 10.65 6.33 -0.50
N VAL A 223 10.03 5.21 -0.12
CA VAL A 223 10.54 3.86 -0.39
C VAL A 223 9.47 2.95 -0.99
N SER A 224 9.87 2.12 -1.96
CA SER A 224 9.10 0.99 -2.47
C SER A 224 10.05 -0.18 -2.70
N ASN A 225 9.70 -1.36 -2.20
CA ASN A 225 10.43 -2.61 -2.45
C ASN A 225 9.49 -3.71 -2.96
N PRO A 226 8.98 -3.57 -4.20
CA PRO A 226 7.95 -4.44 -4.74
C PRO A 226 8.56 -5.65 -5.45
N ARG A 227 8.06 -6.86 -5.15
CA ARG A 227 8.52 -8.07 -5.85
C ARG A 227 7.99 -8.17 -7.28
N GLY A 228 6.71 -7.84 -7.48
CA GLY A 228 6.05 -7.87 -8.78
C GLY A 228 5.75 -9.28 -9.31
N TYR A 229 5.39 -9.36 -10.59
CA TYR A 229 4.99 -10.62 -11.22
C TYR A 229 6.19 -11.57 -11.48
N PRO A 230 5.95 -12.89 -11.64
CA PRO A 230 7.01 -13.81 -12.04
C PRO A 230 7.74 -13.36 -13.33
N ASN A 231 9.07 -13.30 -13.26
CA ASN A 231 9.98 -12.83 -14.32
C ASN A 231 9.93 -11.31 -14.60
N GLU A 232 9.23 -10.52 -13.79
CA GLU A 232 9.30 -9.08 -13.87
C GLU A 232 10.58 -8.56 -13.20
N SER A 233 11.24 -7.59 -13.85
CA SER A 233 12.35 -6.87 -13.24
C SER A 233 11.81 -5.61 -12.56
N THR A 234 11.77 -5.64 -11.23
CA THR A 234 11.32 -4.50 -10.40
C THR A 234 12.47 -3.83 -9.65
N GLY A 235 13.61 -4.51 -9.49
CA GLY A 235 14.68 -4.09 -8.58
C GLY A 235 14.49 -4.58 -7.14
N PHE A 236 13.53 -5.46 -6.90
CA PHE A 236 13.27 -6.08 -5.59
C PHE A 236 14.54 -6.61 -4.91
N ASP A 237 14.73 -6.22 -3.65
CA ASP A 237 15.76 -6.76 -2.78
C ASP A 237 15.11 -7.52 -1.61
N PRO A 238 15.24 -8.86 -1.55
CA PRO A 238 14.63 -9.66 -0.49
C PRO A 238 15.29 -9.47 0.89
N PHE A 239 16.43 -8.80 0.96
CA PHE A 239 17.16 -8.47 2.20
C PHE A 239 17.07 -6.99 2.56
N PHE A 240 16.22 -6.23 1.86
CA PHE A 240 16.10 -4.80 2.08
C PHE A 240 15.52 -4.49 3.46
N GLU A 241 16.28 -3.72 4.23
CA GLU A 241 15.91 -3.32 5.57
C GLU A 241 16.25 -1.84 5.79
N ILE A 242 15.47 -1.19 6.63
CA ILE A 242 15.62 0.22 6.97
C ILE A 242 15.90 0.35 8.46
N GLU A 243 16.95 1.11 8.80
CA GLU A 243 17.16 1.57 10.16
C GLU A 243 16.63 3.01 10.31
N ILE A 244 15.85 3.23 11.36
CA ILE A 244 15.26 4.54 11.74
C ILE A 244 15.47 4.85 13.21
#